data_AF-A0A258EEW6-F1
#
_entry.id   AF-A0A258EEW6-F1
#
_cell.length_a   1.000
_cell.length_b   1.000
_cell.length_c   1.000
_cell.angle_alpha   90.00
_cell.angle_beta   90.00
_cell.angle_gamma   90.00
#
_symmetry.space_group_name_H-M   'P 1'
#
loop_
_entity.id
_entity.type
_entity.pdbx_description
1 polymer ?
#
loop_
_entity_poly.entity_id
_entity_poly.type
_entity_poly.pdbx_seq_one_letter_code
_entity_poly.pdbx_strand_id
1 'polypeptide(L)'
;VADTGRMFSADPQHIKVFDMLGGRPANGRVFHKIDRGCADGIRVDSDGNLWSSAGDGVHCIAPDGHLMGKILVPETVSNICFGGRARHRLFITATTSLYSVILNRKGVQIP
;
A
#
# COMPACT_ATOMS: atom_id res chain seq x y z
N VAL A 1 7.95 -3.97 3.29
CA VAL A 1 8.55 -4.35 1.99
C VAL A 1 7.46 -4.98 1.14
N ALA A 2 7.25 -4.51 -0.08
CA ALA A 2 6.30 -5.10 -1.01
C ALA A 2 7.05 -5.86 -2.09
N ASP A 3 6.55 -7.04 -2.46
CA ASP A 3 7.13 -7.87 -3.51
C ASP A 3 6.40 -7.63 -4.84
N THR A 4 6.98 -6.80 -5.69
CA THR A 4 6.48 -6.46 -7.03
C THR A 4 7.11 -7.26 -8.15
N GLY A 5 8.08 -8.14 -7.82
CA GLY A 5 9.13 -8.62 -8.72
C GLY A 5 8.73 -9.64 -9.79
N ARG A 6 7.51 -9.58 -10.31
CA ARG A 6 7.04 -10.48 -11.36
C ARG A 6 6.99 -9.82 -12.72
N MET A 7 7.97 -10.16 -13.54
CA MET A 7 7.75 -10.22 -14.99
C MET A 7 7.49 -11.67 -15.47
N PHE A 8 7.97 -12.73 -14.77
CA PHE A 8 8.05 -14.09 -15.37
C PHE A 8 7.80 -15.35 -14.48
N SER A 9 7.42 -15.28 -13.19
CA SER A 9 7.34 -16.49 -12.31
C SER A 9 5.97 -16.73 -11.65
N ALA A 10 5.85 -17.64 -10.64
CA ALA A 10 4.68 -17.92 -9.76
C ALA A 10 4.75 -17.47 -8.24
N ASP A 11 5.88 -16.94 -7.74
CA ASP A 11 6.07 -16.15 -6.49
C ASP A 11 4.86 -15.45 -5.81
N PRO A 12 4.83 -15.44 -4.47
CA PRO A 12 3.76 -14.83 -3.68
C PRO A 12 3.69 -13.30 -3.79
N GLN A 13 2.48 -12.78 -3.97
CA GLN A 13 2.13 -11.34 -3.99
C GLN A 13 1.94 -10.81 -2.56
N HIS A 14 3.00 -10.85 -1.77
CA HIS A 14 2.98 -10.49 -0.35
C HIS A 14 3.61 -9.13 -0.03
N ILE A 15 3.06 -8.49 0.98
CA ILE A 15 3.70 -7.43 1.75
C ILE A 15 4.30 -8.11 2.98
N LYS A 16 5.58 -7.83 3.25
CA LYS A 16 6.30 -8.30 4.43
C LYS A 16 6.61 -7.16 5.38
N VAL A 17 6.54 -7.47 6.67
CA VAL A 17 7.00 -6.61 7.77
C VAL A 17 8.21 -7.24 8.45
N PHE A 18 9.07 -6.37 8.98
CA PHE A 18 10.33 -6.73 9.63
C PHE A 18 10.45 -5.92 10.91
N ASP A 19 11.06 -6.52 11.92
CA ASP A 19 11.45 -5.80 13.13
C ASP A 19 12.74 -5.04 12.83
N MET A 20 12.84 -3.77 13.21
CA MET A 20 14.04 -2.95 12.98
C MET A 20 14.93 -2.96 14.22
N LEU A 21 15.86 -3.91 14.30
CA LEU A 21 16.78 -4.08 15.42
C LEU A 21 18.10 -3.37 15.14
N GLY A 22 18.37 -2.27 15.85
CA GLY A 22 19.59 -1.47 15.64
C GLY A 22 19.70 -0.93 14.20
N GLY A 23 18.56 -0.59 13.59
CA GLY A 23 18.50 -0.10 12.20
C GLY A 23 18.60 -1.20 11.13
N ARG A 24 18.65 -2.48 11.51
CA ARG A 24 18.68 -3.62 10.58
C ARG A 24 17.35 -4.39 10.60
N PRO A 25 16.83 -4.81 9.44
CA PRO A 25 15.63 -5.63 9.39
C PRO A 25 15.91 -7.07 9.88
N ALA A 26 15.08 -7.55 10.79
CA ALA A 26 15.10 -8.91 11.34
C ALA A 26 13.68 -9.51 11.36
N ASN A 27 13.58 -10.81 11.62
CA ASN A 27 12.31 -11.52 11.86
C ASN A 27 11.21 -11.26 10.81
N GLY A 28 11.59 -11.30 9.53
CA GLY A 28 10.68 -10.99 8.43
C GLY A 28 9.51 -11.97 8.33
N ARG A 29 8.29 -11.44 8.29
CA ARG A 29 7.05 -12.22 8.21
C ARG A 29 6.10 -11.65 7.16
N VAL A 30 5.23 -12.50 6.61
CA VAL A 30 4.15 -12.06 5.73
C VAL A 30 3.16 -11.25 6.57
N PHE A 31 2.87 -10.04 6.11
CA PHE A 31 1.90 -9.15 6.70
C PHE A 31 0.54 -9.27 6.01
N HIS A 32 0.56 -9.24 4.68
CA HIS A 32 -0.65 -9.30 3.87
C HIS A 32 -0.35 -9.89 2.50
N LYS A 33 -1.31 -10.59 1.89
CA LYS A 33 -1.22 -11.08 0.51
C LYS A 33 -2.26 -10.35 -0.33
N ILE A 34 -1.82 -9.67 -1.39
CA ILE A 34 -2.69 -9.00 -2.34
C ILE A 34 -3.47 -10.05 -3.15
N ASP A 35 -4.76 -9.81 -3.34
CA ASP A 35 -5.66 -10.71 -4.04
C ASP A 35 -5.78 -10.42 -5.55
N ARG A 36 -5.50 -9.19 -5.98
CA ARG A 36 -5.53 -8.73 -7.38
C ARG A 36 -4.26 -7.96 -7.74
N GLY A 37 -3.52 -8.43 -8.74
CA GLY A 37 -2.26 -7.80 -9.16
C GLY A 37 -1.17 -7.95 -8.11
N CYS A 38 -0.32 -6.93 -7.92
CA CYS A 38 0.74 -6.92 -6.91
C CYS A 38 0.71 -5.60 -6.12
N ALA A 39 1.27 -5.63 -4.90
CA ALA A 39 1.53 -4.41 -4.13
C ALA A 39 2.79 -3.76 -4.66
N ASP A 40 2.69 -2.53 -5.19
CA ASP A 40 3.82 -1.72 -5.63
C ASP A 40 4.07 -0.57 -4.66
N GLY A 41 3.47 0.60 -4.90
CA GLY A 41 3.51 1.69 -3.95
C GLY A 41 2.67 1.41 -2.70
N ILE A 42 3.29 1.54 -1.54
CA ILE A 42 2.63 1.46 -0.23
C ILE A 42 2.84 2.74 0.60
N ARG A 43 1.85 3.12 1.41
CA ARG A 43 1.93 4.23 2.38
C ARG A 43 1.21 3.87 3.66
N VAL A 44 1.54 4.54 4.76
CA VAL A 44 0.90 4.33 6.07
C VAL A 44 0.16 5.61 6.48
N ASP A 45 -1.00 5.48 7.10
CA ASP A 45 -1.73 6.59 7.71
C ASP A 45 -1.50 6.71 9.23
N SER A 46 -1.97 7.80 9.82
CA SER A 46 -1.76 8.14 11.23
C SER A 46 -2.29 7.11 12.23
N ASP A 47 -3.18 6.22 11.78
CA ASP A 47 -3.78 5.19 12.62
C ASP A 47 -3.04 3.84 12.46
N GLY A 48 -1.98 3.82 11.64
CA GLY A 48 -1.17 2.64 11.35
C GLY A 48 -1.70 1.79 10.21
N ASN A 49 -2.75 2.22 9.49
CA ASN A 49 -3.25 1.44 8.36
C ASN A 49 -2.25 1.53 7.20
N LEU A 50 -1.98 0.39 6.58
CA LEU A 50 -1.19 0.29 5.37
C LEU A 50 -2.09 0.39 4.16
N TRP A 51 -1.84 1.39 3.33
CA TRP A 51 -2.45 1.59 2.04
C TRP A 51 -1.53 1.02 0.98
N SER A 52 -2.04 0.15 0.11
CA SER A 52 -1.28 -0.48 -0.96
C SER A 52 -1.94 -0.24 -2.30
N SER A 53 -1.13 0.01 -3.33
CA SER A 53 -1.58 -0.21 -4.70
C SER A 53 -1.91 -1.68 -4.94
N ALA A 54 -2.78 -1.93 -5.92
CA ALA A 54 -3.20 -3.25 -6.36
C ALA A 54 -3.71 -3.19 -7.82
N GLY A 55 -3.96 -4.36 -8.39
CA GLY A 55 -4.47 -4.50 -9.75
C GLY A 55 -5.89 -3.96 -9.97
N ASP A 56 -6.71 -3.90 -8.92
CA ASP A 56 -8.09 -3.41 -8.95
C ASP A 56 -8.28 -2.05 -8.23
N GLY A 57 -7.19 -1.46 -7.75
CA GLY A 57 -7.22 -0.15 -7.12
C GLY A 57 -6.30 -0.01 -5.93
N VAL A 58 -6.82 0.51 -4.82
CA VAL A 58 -6.07 0.71 -3.57
C VAL A 58 -6.69 -0.11 -2.46
N HIS A 59 -5.87 -0.89 -1.76
CA HIS A 59 -6.29 -1.68 -0.60
C HIS A 59 -5.90 -0.97 0.69
N CYS A 60 -6.82 -0.92 1.65
CA CYS A 60 -6.58 -0.40 2.99
C CYS A 60 -6.52 -1.58 3.97
N ILE A 61 -5.35 -1.79 4.56
CA ILE A 61 -5.02 -2.95 5.39
C ILE A 61 -4.76 -2.44 6.82
N ALA A 62 -5.43 -3.02 7.80
CA ALA A 62 -5.29 -2.65 9.20
C ALA A 62 -3.89 -3.01 9.74
N PRO A 63 -3.46 -2.44 10.89
CA PRO A 63 -2.14 -2.71 11.48
C PRO A 63 -1.86 -4.18 11.83
N ASP A 64 -2.90 -5.01 11.95
CA ASP A 64 -2.80 -6.45 12.20
C ASP A 64 -2.73 -7.30 10.91
N GLY A 65 -2.83 -6.67 9.73
CA GLY A 65 -2.74 -7.32 8.43
C GLY A 65 -4.07 -7.69 7.77
N HIS A 66 -5.23 -7.46 8.41
CA HIS A 66 -6.52 -7.73 7.77
C HIS A 66 -6.92 -6.64 6.76
N LEU A 67 -7.58 -7.02 5.67
CA LEU A 67 -8.10 -6.07 4.68
C LEU A 67 -9.35 -5.39 5.22
N MET A 68 -9.30 -4.07 5.43
CA MET A 68 -10.48 -3.29 5.85
C MET A 68 -11.40 -2.95 4.68
N GLY A 69 -10.83 -2.73 3.49
CA GLY A 69 -11.59 -2.39 2.30
C GLY A 69 -10.73 -1.93 1.13
N LYS A 70 -11.41 -1.54 0.04
CA LYS A 70 -10.78 -1.15 -1.22
C LYS A 70 -11.37 0.14 -1.77
N ILE A 71 -10.54 0.94 -2.41
CA ILE A 71 -10.96 2.01 -3.32
C ILE A 71 -10.75 1.48 -4.73
N LEU A 72 -11.84 1.20 -5.43
CA LEU A 72 -11.77 0.69 -6.80
C LEU A 72 -11.50 1.82 -7.77
N VAL A 73 -10.58 1.59 -8.70
CA VAL A 73 -10.35 2.43 -9.89
C VAL A 73 -10.27 1.52 -11.12
N PRO A 74 -10.64 2.00 -12.31
CA PRO A 74 -10.78 1.13 -13.49
C PRO A 74 -9.43 0.72 -14.14
N GLU A 75 -8.32 0.84 -13.42
CA GLU A 75 -6.95 0.64 -13.92
C GLU A 75 -6.03 0.11 -12.80
N THR A 76 -4.96 -0.59 -13.18
CA THR A 76 -3.94 -1.07 -12.24
C THR A 76 -3.20 0.11 -11.61
N VAL A 77 -3.19 0.15 -10.28
CA VAL A 77 -2.49 1.20 -9.52
C VAL A 77 -1.02 0.81 -9.35
N SER A 78 -0.13 1.75 -9.66
CA SER A 78 1.31 1.58 -9.43
C SER A 78 1.78 2.24 -8.13
N ASN A 79 1.21 3.38 -7.75
CA ASN A 79 1.65 4.10 -6.56
C ASN A 79 0.56 4.99 -5.98
N ILE A 80 0.77 5.34 -4.71
CA ILE A 80 -0.12 6.22 -3.95
C ILE A 80 0.69 7.15 -3.05
N CYS A 81 0.14 8.33 -2.77
CA CYS A 81 0.73 9.26 -1.82
C CYS A 81 -0.33 10.12 -1.15
N PHE A 82 -0.19 10.32 0.16
CA PHE A 82 -0.99 11.31 0.88
C PHE A 82 -0.44 12.72 0.66
N GLY A 83 -1.34 13.67 0.39
CA GLY A 83 -0.99 15.07 0.21
C GLY A 83 -2.18 16.00 0.43
N GLY A 84 -2.11 17.17 -0.21
CA GLY A 84 -3.00 18.29 0.08
C GLY A 84 -2.66 18.98 1.41
N ARG A 85 -3.21 20.19 1.63
CA ARG A 85 -2.84 21.04 2.78
C ARG A 85 -3.01 20.35 4.13
N ALA A 86 -4.04 19.52 4.26
CA ALA A 86 -4.34 18.79 5.48
C ALA A 86 -3.92 17.30 5.43
N ARG A 87 -3.13 16.90 4.42
CA ARG A 87 -2.47 15.58 4.30
C ARG A 87 -3.41 14.38 4.28
N HIS A 88 -4.67 14.61 3.88
CA HIS A 88 -5.74 13.61 3.85
C HIS A 88 -6.24 13.30 2.44
N ARG A 89 -5.64 13.89 1.40
CA ARG A 89 -5.95 13.55 0.02
C ARG A 89 -5.01 12.43 -0.42
N LEU A 90 -5.55 11.29 -0.79
CA LEU A 90 -4.77 10.22 -1.39
C LEU A 90 -4.73 10.44 -2.91
N PHE A 91 -3.54 10.66 -3.45
CA PHE A 91 -3.28 10.66 -4.89
C PHE A 91 -2.92 9.25 -5.34
N ILE A 92 -3.40 8.85 -6.51
CA ILE A 92 -3.34 7.47 -7.01
C ILE A 92 -2.89 7.52 -8.48
N THR A 93 -1.73 6.95 -8.79
CA THR A 93 -1.26 6.78 -10.17
C THR A 93 -1.70 5.41 -10.68
N ALA A 94 -2.52 5.38 -11.73
CA ALA A 94 -3.07 4.13 -12.26
C ALA A 94 -2.94 4.13 -13.79
N THR A 95 -2.08 3.25 -14.30
CA THR A 95 -1.73 3.09 -15.74
C THR A 95 -1.67 4.39 -16.56
N THR A 96 -2.79 4.90 -17.08
CA THR A 96 -2.86 6.09 -17.93
C THR A 96 -3.39 7.35 -17.23
N SER A 97 -3.83 7.22 -15.98
CA SER A 97 -4.59 8.25 -15.26
C SER A 97 -4.00 8.59 -13.88
N LEU A 98 -4.35 9.78 -13.40
CA LEU A 98 -4.11 10.22 -12.03
C LEU A 98 -5.47 10.47 -11.34
N TYR A 99 -5.75 9.72 -10.28
CA TYR A 99 -6.95 9.89 -9.46
C TYR A 99 -6.61 10.54 -8.13
N SER A 100 -7.63 11.08 -7.45
CA SER A 100 -7.49 11.44 -6.05
C SER A 100 -8.80 11.28 -5.28
N VAL A 101 -8.69 10.98 -3.98
CA VAL A 101 -9.83 10.88 -3.07
C VAL A 101 -9.49 11.55 -1.74
N ILE A 102 -10.49 12.20 -1.15
CA ILE A 102 -10.40 12.77 0.20
C ILE A 102 -10.75 11.68 1.20
N LEU A 103 -9.86 11.45 2.16
CA LEU A 103 -10.04 10.47 3.23
C LEU A 103 -10.24 11.18 4.56
N ASN A 104 -10.89 10.49 5.51
CA ASN A 104 -10.91 10.92 6.91
C ASN A 104 -9.68 10.43 7.68
N ARG A 105 -8.54 10.29 6.99
CA ARG A 105 -7.27 9.80 7.52
C ARG A 105 -6.13 10.65 6.97
N LYS A 106 -5.10 10.86 7.78
CA LYS A 106 -3.92 11.63 7.38
C LYS A 106 -2.77 10.66 7.12
N GLY A 107 -2.02 10.87 6.05
CA GLY A 107 -0.80 10.09 5.82
C GLY A 107 0.26 10.38 6.89
N VAL A 108 1.04 9.37 7.28
CA VAL A 108 2.25 9.55 8.09
C VAL A 108 3.27 10.38 7.31
N GLN A 109 4.06 11.18 8.03
CA GLN A 109 4.93 12.21 7.45
C GLN A 109 6.38 12.10 7.88
N ILE A 110 6.65 11.18 8.80
CA ILE A 110 7.95 10.86 9.34
C ILE A 110 8.06 9.33 9.42
N PRO A 111 9.19 8.74 9.02
CA PRO A 111 9.47 7.32 9.26
C PRO A 111 9.43 6.98 10.76
#